data_AF-A0A1H1QZZ4-F1
#
_entry.id   AF-A0A1H1QZZ4-F1
#
_cell.length_a   1.000
_cell.length_b   1.000
_cell.length_c   1.000
_cell.angle_alpha   90.00
_cell.angle_beta   90.00
_cell.angle_gamma   90.00
#
_symmetry.space_group_name_H-M   'P 1'
#
loop_
_entity.id
_entity.type
_entity.pdbx_description
1 polymer ?
#
loop_
_entity_poly.entity_id
_entity_poly.type
_entity_poly.pdbx_seq_one_letter_code
_entity_poly.pdbx_strand_id
1 'polypeptide(L)'
;METSGPFSAYGQDDLELISDQHLCIALDNSRIGFWELDLLTYEMRCTGTCKKNVGLTAHAYLDYPTLLSLIHPDDLPQVNDSMKNAIENEGQRYQSEYRIIYASSPIRWVKADGIALFENGKAVKMLGTTIDITERKLIELQKDELISIVNHEVNTPLTSIRSYLQLLARLTAGNANEKISQIVERTSKSAERLRNIINDYLSTSQKNGARLNHHSQVFRLDELIWEIADNVQTISFTHKIQVGAMPCVWIEGDRQGISQVLTNLLTNAIKYSPNRNTVDVNLTVYGVMLKVAVRDYGIGIAEKDIKKLFKKSFKADNGADIEGTGMGLYICDEIIHRHNGQIGVDSREGLGSIFHFTLPFVKLQHS
;
A
#
# COMPACT_ATOMS: atom_id res chain seq x y z
N MET A 1 9.07 -34.43 36.69
CA MET A 1 8.30 -33.19 36.48
C MET A 1 8.51 -32.79 35.04
N GLU A 2 7.68 -33.34 34.16
CA GLU A 2 7.60 -32.92 32.75
C GLU A 2 6.19 -32.39 32.54
N THR A 3 6.09 -31.12 32.18
CA THR A 3 4.84 -30.43 31.85
C THR A 3 4.51 -30.72 30.40
N SER A 4 3.60 -31.67 30.17
CA SER A 4 2.94 -31.90 28.89
C SER A 4 2.00 -30.73 28.57
N GLY A 5 2.27 -30.03 27.46
CA GLY A 5 1.40 -28.98 26.93
C GLY A 5 0.10 -29.56 26.33
N PRO A 6 -0.95 -28.74 26.13
CA PRO A 6 -2.32 -29.20 25.91
C PRO A 6 -2.61 -29.68 24.47
N PHE A 7 -1.60 -30.13 23.71
CA PHE A 7 -1.73 -30.45 22.28
C PHE A 7 -1.53 -31.93 21.91
N SER A 8 -1.41 -32.85 22.87
CA SER A 8 -1.16 -34.28 22.57
C SER A 8 -2.40 -35.18 22.55
N ALA A 9 -3.59 -34.63 22.30
CA ALA A 9 -4.82 -35.43 22.23
C ALA A 9 -5.72 -34.94 21.09
N TYR A 10 -5.37 -35.31 19.87
CA TYR A 10 -6.36 -35.47 18.81
C TYR A 10 -6.08 -36.82 18.17
N GLY A 11 -6.88 -37.82 18.58
CA GLY A 11 -6.86 -39.14 17.99
C GLY A 11 -7.46 -39.08 16.59
N GLN A 12 -7.12 -40.06 15.75
CA GLN A 12 -7.74 -40.27 14.44
C GLN A 12 -9.29 -40.31 14.49
N ASP A 13 -9.87 -40.54 15.67
CA ASP A 13 -11.31 -40.66 15.94
C ASP A 13 -12.06 -39.31 16.07
N ASP A 14 -11.38 -38.17 16.31
CA ASP A 14 -12.06 -36.88 16.52
C ASP A 14 -12.56 -36.22 15.21
N LEU A 15 -12.01 -36.65 14.06
CA LEU A 15 -12.42 -36.18 12.73
C LEU A 15 -13.74 -36.83 12.26
N GLU A 16 -14.10 -38.01 12.79
CA GLU A 16 -15.35 -38.69 12.44
C GLU A 16 -16.59 -38.06 13.14
N LEU A 17 -16.39 -37.21 14.15
CA LEU A 17 -17.48 -36.59 14.92
C LEU A 17 -17.91 -35.20 14.41
N ILE A 18 -17.22 -34.64 13.42
CA ILE A 18 -17.61 -33.37 12.81
C ILE A 18 -18.71 -33.68 11.80
N SER A 19 -19.97 -33.35 12.15
CA SER A 19 -21.10 -33.43 11.21
C SER A 19 -20.74 -32.73 9.89
N ASP A 20 -21.15 -33.34 8.76
CA ASP A 20 -20.98 -32.79 7.40
C ASP A 20 -21.31 -31.29 7.30
N GLN A 21 -22.28 -30.80 8.10
CA GLN A 21 -22.65 -29.38 8.17
C GLN A 21 -21.53 -28.48 8.70
N HIS A 22 -20.83 -28.89 9.77
CA HIS A 22 -19.72 -28.11 10.33
C HIS A 22 -18.53 -28.09 9.37
N LEU A 23 -18.28 -29.20 8.68
CA LEU A 23 -17.25 -29.28 7.65
C LEU A 23 -17.59 -28.35 6.48
N CYS A 24 -18.83 -28.35 5.98
CA CYS A 24 -19.27 -27.41 4.94
C CYS A 24 -19.08 -25.95 5.35
N ILE A 25 -19.47 -25.58 6.57
CA ILE A 25 -19.30 -24.20 7.08
C ILE A 25 -17.82 -23.81 7.15
N ALA A 26 -16.96 -24.68 7.67
CA ALA A 26 -15.52 -24.42 7.76
C ALA A 26 -14.90 -24.20 6.37
N LEU A 27 -15.30 -25.00 5.39
CA LEU A 27 -14.80 -24.92 4.01
C LEU A 27 -15.30 -23.67 3.28
N ASP A 28 -16.58 -23.32 3.43
CA ASP A 28 -17.17 -22.12 2.85
C ASP A 28 -16.56 -20.84 3.44
N ASN A 29 -16.40 -20.78 4.78
CA ASN A 29 -15.76 -19.65 5.44
C ASN A 29 -14.28 -19.49 5.03
N SER A 30 -13.59 -20.60 4.80
CA SER A 30 -12.19 -20.61 4.36
C SER A 30 -12.02 -20.37 2.86
N ARG A 31 -13.13 -20.31 2.09
CA ARG A 31 -13.14 -20.19 0.62
C ARG A 31 -12.27 -21.26 -0.08
N ILE A 32 -12.18 -22.44 0.52
CA ILE A 32 -11.42 -23.56 -0.01
C ILE A 32 -12.26 -24.27 -1.05
N GLY A 33 -11.73 -24.40 -2.27
CA GLY A 33 -12.35 -25.19 -3.34
C GLY A 33 -11.69 -26.54 -3.48
N PHE A 34 -12.47 -27.61 -3.60
CA PHE A 34 -11.95 -28.96 -3.89
C PHE A 34 -12.01 -29.27 -5.37
N TRP A 35 -11.02 -30.06 -5.78
CA TRP A 35 -10.95 -30.68 -7.10
C TRP A 35 -10.49 -32.13 -6.99
N GLU A 36 -10.96 -32.91 -7.94
CA GLU A 36 -10.56 -34.30 -8.18
C GLU A 36 -10.24 -34.42 -9.66
N LEU A 37 -9.15 -35.09 -9.99
CA LEU A 37 -8.74 -35.42 -11.35
C LEU A 37 -8.52 -36.92 -11.44
N ASP A 38 -9.29 -37.60 -12.27
CA ASP A 38 -9.02 -38.97 -12.64
C ASP A 38 -7.87 -38.99 -13.66
N LEU A 39 -6.77 -39.66 -13.32
CA LEU A 39 -5.53 -39.62 -14.12
C LEU A 39 -5.57 -40.58 -15.32
N LEU A 40 -6.57 -41.47 -15.38
CA LEU A 40 -6.74 -42.43 -16.47
C LEU A 40 -7.66 -41.86 -17.56
N THR A 41 -8.73 -41.18 -17.15
CA THR A 41 -9.76 -40.62 -18.03
C THR A 41 -9.62 -39.12 -18.26
N TYR A 42 -8.82 -38.43 -17.44
CA TYR A 42 -8.73 -36.96 -17.37
C TYR A 42 -10.05 -36.27 -17.02
N GLU A 43 -11.01 -36.99 -16.45
CA GLU A 43 -12.23 -36.39 -15.92
C GLU A 43 -11.90 -35.58 -14.66
N MET A 44 -12.29 -34.31 -14.68
CA MET A 44 -12.10 -33.39 -13.57
C MET A 44 -13.44 -33.10 -12.90
N ARG A 45 -13.48 -33.21 -11.57
CA ARG A 45 -14.61 -32.74 -10.75
C ARG A 45 -14.14 -31.57 -9.91
N CYS A 46 -14.93 -30.52 -9.88
CA CYS A 46 -14.62 -29.30 -9.15
C CYS A 46 -15.86 -28.79 -8.42
N THR A 47 -15.66 -28.41 -7.17
CA THR A 47 -16.65 -27.67 -6.38
C THR A 47 -16.91 -26.28 -6.96
N GLY A 48 -18.06 -25.68 -6.62
CA GLY A 48 -18.38 -24.30 -7.01
C GLY A 48 -17.34 -23.27 -6.54
N THR A 49 -16.76 -23.48 -5.36
CA THR A 49 -15.69 -22.63 -4.81
C THR A 49 -14.39 -22.77 -5.60
N CYS A 50 -14.03 -23.97 -6.04
CA CYS A 50 -12.87 -24.17 -6.93
C CYS A 50 -13.01 -23.37 -8.23
N LYS A 51 -14.21 -23.43 -8.84
CA LYS A 51 -14.53 -22.65 -10.05
C LYS A 51 -14.45 -21.15 -9.80
N LYS A 52 -14.97 -20.66 -8.67
CA LYS A 52 -14.85 -19.25 -8.26
C LYS A 52 -13.39 -18.81 -8.08
N ASN A 53 -12.55 -19.65 -7.49
CA ASN A 53 -11.13 -19.35 -7.27
C ASN A 53 -10.38 -19.13 -8.59
N VAL A 54 -10.73 -19.89 -9.65
CA VAL A 54 -10.22 -19.69 -11.01
C VAL A 54 -11.01 -18.65 -11.82
N GLY A 55 -11.84 -17.83 -11.18
CA GLY A 55 -12.54 -16.72 -11.82
C GLY A 55 -13.81 -17.08 -12.60
N LEU A 56 -14.31 -18.32 -12.49
CA LEU A 56 -15.55 -18.77 -13.14
C LEU A 56 -16.75 -18.68 -12.19
N THR A 57 -17.97 -18.80 -12.74
CA THR A 57 -19.18 -18.95 -11.92
C THR A 57 -19.24 -20.35 -11.30
N ALA A 58 -19.90 -20.52 -10.16
CA ALA A 58 -19.99 -21.81 -9.47
C ALA A 58 -20.62 -22.94 -10.32
N HIS A 59 -21.44 -22.57 -11.29
CA HIS A 59 -22.13 -23.50 -12.18
C HIS A 59 -21.45 -23.65 -13.55
N ALA A 60 -20.36 -22.94 -13.81
CA ALA A 60 -19.61 -23.07 -15.06
C ALA A 60 -19.09 -24.50 -15.24
N TYR A 61 -19.00 -24.96 -16.48
CA TYR A 61 -18.28 -26.18 -16.80
C TYR A 61 -16.77 -25.92 -16.72
N LEU A 62 -16.03 -26.84 -16.10
CA LEU A 62 -14.58 -26.76 -15.95
C LEU A 62 -14.02 -28.18 -16.05
N ASP A 63 -13.26 -28.44 -17.11
CA ASP A 63 -12.46 -29.65 -17.27
C ASP A 63 -10.96 -29.32 -17.20
N TYR A 64 -10.12 -30.36 -17.19
CA TYR A 64 -8.68 -30.20 -17.04
C TYR A 64 -8.04 -29.44 -18.21
N PRO A 65 -8.35 -29.71 -19.49
CA PRO A 65 -7.83 -28.92 -20.61
C PRO A 65 -8.23 -27.44 -20.55
N THR A 66 -9.48 -27.16 -20.17
CA THR A 66 -9.95 -25.77 -19.99
C THR A 66 -9.16 -25.09 -18.87
N LEU A 67 -8.94 -25.75 -17.73
CA LEU A 67 -8.13 -25.20 -16.65
C LEU A 67 -6.73 -24.83 -17.13
N LEU A 68 -6.04 -25.72 -17.84
CA LEU A 68 -4.70 -25.44 -18.37
C LEU A 68 -4.70 -24.23 -19.31
N SER A 69 -5.75 -24.05 -20.12
CA SER A 69 -5.86 -22.88 -21.01
C SER A 69 -6.05 -21.54 -20.27
N LEU A 70 -6.53 -21.58 -19.03
CA LEU A 70 -6.72 -20.40 -18.17
C LEU A 70 -5.46 -20.03 -17.39
N ILE A 71 -4.50 -20.95 -17.26
CA ILE A 71 -3.24 -20.69 -16.56
C ILE A 71 -2.35 -19.83 -17.44
N HIS A 72 -1.69 -18.84 -16.83
CA HIS A 72 -0.74 -17.99 -17.53
C HIS A 72 0.39 -18.83 -18.17
N PRO A 73 0.77 -18.59 -19.45
CA PRO A 73 1.74 -19.41 -20.16
C PRO A 73 3.07 -19.62 -19.43
N ASP A 74 3.60 -18.58 -18.78
CA ASP A 74 4.85 -18.66 -18.00
C ASP A 74 4.78 -19.59 -16.79
N ASP A 75 3.57 -19.85 -16.26
CA ASP A 75 3.38 -20.66 -15.04
C ASP A 75 3.14 -22.13 -15.38
N LEU A 76 2.77 -22.44 -16.64
CA LEU A 76 2.49 -23.81 -17.12
C LEU A 76 3.65 -24.80 -16.92
N PRO A 77 4.92 -24.45 -17.20
CA PRO A 77 6.03 -25.38 -16.97
C PRO A 77 6.10 -25.84 -15.52
N GLN A 78 6.02 -24.89 -14.57
CA GLN A 78 6.07 -25.20 -13.14
C GLN A 78 4.88 -26.03 -12.66
N VAL A 79 3.68 -25.73 -13.16
CA VAL A 79 2.47 -26.52 -12.87
C VAL A 79 2.62 -27.96 -13.33
N ASN A 80 3.09 -28.16 -14.57
CA ASN A 80 3.27 -29.48 -15.16
C ASN A 80 4.37 -30.28 -14.46
N ASP A 81 5.49 -29.64 -14.10
CA ASP A 81 6.59 -30.29 -13.39
C ASP A 81 6.15 -30.75 -11.98
N SER A 82 5.41 -29.91 -11.27
CA SER A 82 4.85 -30.25 -9.95
C SER A 82 3.84 -31.40 -10.04
N MET A 83 2.96 -31.37 -11.05
CA MET A 83 1.99 -32.43 -11.33
C MET A 83 2.70 -33.76 -11.64
N LYS A 84 3.69 -33.72 -12.54
CA LYS A 84 4.49 -34.89 -12.93
C LYS A 84 5.22 -35.49 -11.73
N ASN A 85 5.87 -34.65 -10.92
CA ASN A 85 6.58 -35.11 -9.73
C ASN A 85 5.65 -35.83 -8.74
N ALA A 86 4.43 -35.32 -8.52
CA ALA A 86 3.45 -35.94 -7.64
C ALA A 86 2.90 -37.28 -8.19
N ILE A 87 2.85 -37.43 -9.51
CA ILE A 87 2.39 -38.66 -10.19
C ILE A 87 3.49 -39.73 -10.21
N GLU A 88 4.74 -39.35 -10.42
CA GLU A 88 5.87 -40.28 -10.57
C GLU A 88 6.46 -40.72 -9.23
N ASN A 89 6.34 -39.90 -8.18
CA ASN A 89 6.93 -40.16 -6.88
C ASN A 89 5.86 -40.29 -5.80
N GLU A 90 5.55 -41.53 -5.43
CA GLU A 90 4.59 -41.84 -4.37
C GLU A 90 4.95 -41.12 -3.06
N GLY A 91 3.96 -40.47 -2.45
CA GLY A 91 4.14 -39.65 -1.24
C GLY A 91 4.50 -38.18 -1.48
N GLN A 92 4.85 -37.79 -2.71
CA GLN A 92 5.06 -36.37 -3.04
C GLN A 92 3.73 -35.65 -3.27
N ARG A 93 3.65 -34.40 -2.78
CA ARG A 93 2.45 -33.57 -2.94
C ARG A 93 2.56 -32.70 -4.18
N TYR A 94 1.46 -32.54 -4.90
CA TYR A 94 1.33 -31.48 -5.89
C TYR A 94 1.16 -30.16 -5.15
N GLN A 95 2.03 -29.20 -5.44
CA GLN A 95 1.93 -27.84 -4.91
C GLN A 95 2.25 -26.83 -6.01
N SER A 96 1.36 -25.87 -6.21
CA SER A 96 1.58 -24.82 -7.20
C SER A 96 0.85 -23.54 -6.83
N GLU A 97 1.48 -22.40 -7.14
CA GLU A 97 0.86 -21.08 -7.12
C GLU A 97 0.96 -20.53 -8.54
N TYR A 98 -0.17 -20.27 -9.19
CA TYR A 98 -0.21 -19.86 -10.60
C TYR A 98 -1.22 -18.76 -10.85
N ARG A 99 -0.98 -18.02 -11.92
CA ARG A 99 -1.87 -16.95 -12.38
C ARG A 99 -2.95 -17.52 -13.29
N ILE A 100 -4.18 -17.09 -13.05
CA ILE A 100 -5.31 -17.31 -13.93
C ILE A 100 -5.57 -16.05 -14.74
N ILE A 101 -5.62 -16.23 -16.06
CA ILE A 101 -5.99 -15.23 -17.05
C ILE A 101 -7.36 -15.59 -17.63
N TYR A 102 -8.37 -14.78 -17.30
CA TYR A 102 -9.74 -15.01 -17.78
C TYR A 102 -10.28 -13.76 -18.49
N ALA A 103 -10.26 -13.80 -19.83
CA ALA A 103 -10.72 -12.73 -20.70
C ALA A 103 -10.18 -11.34 -20.25
N SER A 104 -11.05 -10.33 -20.16
CA SER A 104 -10.71 -8.97 -19.70
C SER A 104 -10.71 -8.82 -18.17
N SER A 105 -10.78 -9.91 -17.40
CA SER A 105 -10.78 -9.84 -15.94
C SER A 105 -9.36 -9.57 -15.40
N PRO A 106 -9.23 -8.95 -14.21
CA PRO A 106 -7.95 -8.85 -13.52
C PRO A 106 -7.33 -10.24 -13.30
N ILE A 107 -6.00 -10.30 -13.35
CA ILE A 107 -5.24 -11.52 -13.05
C ILE A 107 -5.57 -11.98 -11.62
N ARG A 108 -5.84 -13.27 -11.47
CA ARG A 108 -6.01 -13.92 -10.16
C ARG A 108 -4.83 -14.83 -9.88
N TRP A 109 -4.45 -14.93 -8.61
CA TRP A 109 -3.49 -15.94 -8.17
C TRP A 109 -4.22 -17.05 -7.43
N VAL A 110 -3.97 -18.29 -7.84
CA VAL A 110 -4.55 -19.49 -7.23
C VAL A 110 -3.42 -20.32 -6.66
N LYS A 111 -3.57 -20.72 -5.39
CA LYS A 111 -2.77 -21.77 -4.78
C LYS A 111 -3.53 -23.08 -4.91
N ALA A 112 -2.88 -24.10 -5.45
CA ALA A 112 -3.41 -25.45 -5.51
C ALA A 112 -2.46 -26.42 -4.78
N ASP A 113 -3.04 -27.26 -3.93
CA ASP A 113 -2.35 -28.30 -3.18
C ASP A 113 -3.08 -29.63 -3.39
N GLY A 114 -2.38 -30.71 -3.68
CA GLY A 114 -2.99 -32.02 -3.94
C GLY A 114 -2.11 -33.21 -3.59
N ILE A 115 -2.73 -34.38 -3.56
CA ILE A 115 -2.10 -35.69 -3.34
C ILE A 115 -2.56 -36.65 -4.44
N ALA A 116 -1.63 -37.43 -4.99
CA ALA A 116 -1.94 -38.54 -5.87
C ALA A 116 -2.29 -39.79 -5.04
N LEU A 117 -3.30 -40.51 -5.50
CA LEU A 117 -3.68 -41.83 -4.98
C LEU A 117 -3.14 -42.89 -5.94
N PHE A 118 -2.50 -43.91 -5.37
CA PHE A 118 -1.84 -44.97 -6.13
C PHE A 118 -2.56 -46.30 -5.95
N GLU A 119 -2.71 -47.04 -7.03
CA GLU A 119 -3.14 -48.44 -7.04
C GLU A 119 -2.10 -49.27 -7.79
N ASN A 120 -1.60 -50.34 -7.16
CA ASN A 120 -0.57 -51.21 -7.73
C ASN A 120 0.67 -50.43 -8.24
N GLY A 121 1.10 -49.40 -7.51
CA GLY A 121 2.24 -48.55 -7.86
C GLY A 121 2.02 -47.59 -9.02
N LYS A 122 0.77 -47.39 -9.47
CA LYS A 122 0.40 -46.40 -10.48
C LYS A 122 -0.55 -45.36 -9.90
N ALA A 123 -0.28 -44.07 -10.16
CA ALA A 123 -1.20 -43.01 -9.79
C ALA A 123 -2.49 -43.12 -10.63
N VAL A 124 -3.65 -43.26 -9.96
CA VAL A 124 -4.95 -43.42 -10.61
C VAL A 124 -5.81 -42.17 -10.51
N LYS A 125 -5.64 -41.38 -9.45
CA LYS A 125 -6.45 -40.20 -9.17
C LYS A 125 -5.62 -39.17 -8.41
N MET A 126 -5.96 -37.91 -8.56
CA MET A 126 -5.41 -36.82 -7.75
C MET A 126 -6.54 -36.04 -7.10
N LEU A 127 -6.38 -35.75 -5.81
CA LEU A 127 -7.32 -35.00 -5.01
C LEU A 127 -6.63 -33.78 -4.45
N GLY A 128 -7.32 -32.64 -4.42
CA GLY A 128 -6.72 -31.43 -3.90
C GLY A 128 -7.67 -30.30 -3.58
N THR A 129 -7.05 -29.21 -3.17
CA THR A 129 -7.68 -27.96 -2.78
C THR A 129 -7.15 -26.81 -3.62
N THR A 130 -7.93 -25.74 -3.66
CA THR A 130 -7.61 -24.46 -4.30
C THR A 130 -8.01 -23.32 -3.38
N ILE A 131 -7.20 -22.27 -3.35
CA ILE A 131 -7.46 -21.03 -2.62
C ILE A 131 -7.09 -19.86 -3.51
N ASP A 132 -7.96 -18.84 -3.59
CA ASP A 132 -7.62 -17.56 -4.19
C ASP A 132 -6.68 -16.79 -3.26
N ILE A 133 -5.43 -16.61 -3.69
CA ILE A 133 -4.36 -15.92 -2.96
C ILE A 133 -4.02 -14.56 -3.59
N THR A 134 -4.89 -14.03 -4.45
CA THR A 134 -4.65 -12.77 -5.18
C THR A 134 -4.34 -11.62 -4.23
N GLU A 135 -5.12 -11.47 -3.16
CA GLU A 135 -4.91 -10.39 -2.19
C GLU A 135 -3.55 -10.54 -1.49
N ARG A 136 -3.20 -11.76 -1.07
CA ARG A 136 -1.90 -12.06 -0.46
C ARG A 136 -0.74 -11.67 -1.39
N LYS A 137 -0.81 -12.08 -2.67
CA LYS A 137 0.22 -11.77 -3.67
C LYS A 137 0.33 -10.28 -3.95
N LEU A 138 -0.80 -9.55 -3.96
CA LEU A 138 -0.79 -8.10 -4.15
C LEU A 138 -0.08 -7.39 -2.99
N ILE A 139 -0.30 -7.84 -1.75
CA ILE A 139 0.40 -7.31 -0.57
C ILE A 139 1.90 -7.62 -0.64
N GLU A 140 2.27 -8.86 -1.01
CA GLU A 140 3.66 -9.27 -1.16
C GLU A 140 4.38 -8.39 -2.20
N LEU A 141 3.78 -8.18 -3.36
CA LEU A 141 4.32 -7.31 -4.41
C LEU A 141 4.45 -5.84 -3.97
N GLN A 142 3.44 -5.30 -3.31
CA GLN A 142 3.50 -3.95 -2.75
C GLN A 142 4.62 -3.81 -1.73
N LYS A 143 4.80 -4.81 -0.87
CA LYS A 143 5.88 -4.84 0.13
C LYS A 143 7.26 -4.84 -0.53
N ASP A 144 7.47 -5.69 -1.53
CA ASP A 144 8.77 -5.81 -2.20
C ASP A 144 9.13 -4.55 -3.00
N GLU A 145 8.14 -3.95 -3.68
CA GLU A 145 8.32 -2.68 -4.38
C GLU A 145 8.68 -1.55 -3.39
N LEU A 146 8.01 -1.50 -2.23
CA LEU A 146 8.30 -0.53 -1.19
C LEU A 146 9.70 -0.72 -0.59
N ILE A 147 10.12 -1.96 -0.30
CA ILE A 147 11.47 -2.27 0.20
C ILE A 147 12.53 -1.81 -0.80
N SER A 148 12.31 -2.06 -2.09
CA SER A 148 13.23 -1.64 -3.15
C SER A 148 13.39 -0.11 -3.20
N ILE A 149 12.28 0.63 -3.14
CA ILE A 149 12.28 2.10 -3.14
C ILE A 149 12.98 2.65 -1.91
N VAL A 150 12.65 2.15 -0.71
CA VAL A 150 13.28 2.60 0.54
C VAL A 150 14.78 2.35 0.48
N ASN A 151 15.22 1.17 0.03
CA ASN A 151 16.63 0.88 -0.13
C ASN A 151 17.32 1.89 -1.06
N HIS A 152 16.73 2.17 -2.22
CA HIS A 152 17.29 3.11 -3.17
C HIS A 152 17.35 4.54 -2.61
N GLU A 153 16.26 5.00 -1.98
CA GLU A 153 16.15 6.34 -1.42
C GLU A 153 16.98 6.55 -0.16
N VAL A 154 17.26 5.51 0.63
CA VAL A 154 18.18 5.56 1.79
C VAL A 154 19.64 5.47 1.35
N ASN A 155 19.97 4.59 0.40
CA ASN A 155 21.36 4.39 -0.03
C ASN A 155 21.96 5.62 -0.71
N THR A 156 21.13 6.42 -1.41
CA THR A 156 21.57 7.64 -2.08
C THR A 156 22.10 8.71 -1.10
N PRO A 157 21.32 9.23 -0.12
CA PRO A 157 21.82 10.17 0.87
C PRO A 157 22.90 9.56 1.76
N LEU A 158 22.85 8.26 2.07
CA LEU A 158 23.91 7.59 2.82
C LEU A 158 25.25 7.61 2.08
N THR A 159 25.23 7.40 0.77
CA THR A 159 26.42 7.50 -0.08
C THR A 159 26.96 8.94 -0.09
N SER A 160 26.08 9.95 -0.19
CA SER A 160 26.47 11.36 -0.11
C SER A 160 27.07 11.73 1.24
N ILE A 161 26.46 11.33 2.36
CA ILE A 161 26.99 11.52 3.72
C ILE A 161 28.39 10.93 3.82
N ARG A 162 28.57 9.68 3.39
CA ARG A 162 29.87 9.00 3.43
C ARG A 162 30.93 9.75 2.61
N SER A 163 30.60 10.21 1.40
CA SER A 163 31.51 10.97 0.55
C SER A 163 31.87 12.33 1.17
N TYR A 164 30.91 13.01 1.79
CA TYR A 164 31.16 14.27 2.49
C TYR A 164 32.03 14.07 3.72
N LEU A 165 31.78 13.06 4.55
CA LEU A 165 32.64 12.72 5.68
C LEU A 165 34.08 12.36 5.24
N GLN A 166 34.25 11.66 4.12
CA GLN A 166 35.56 11.37 3.53
C GLN A 166 36.30 12.65 3.10
N LEU A 167 35.58 13.63 2.53
CA LEU A 167 36.16 14.93 2.16
C LEU A 167 36.52 15.76 3.39
N LEU A 168 35.67 15.76 4.43
CA LEU A 168 35.94 16.40 5.72
C LEU A 168 37.23 15.87 6.33
N ALA A 169 37.38 14.55 6.43
CA ALA A 169 38.56 13.91 7.01
C ALA A 169 39.86 14.29 6.28
N ARG A 170 39.82 14.49 4.95
CA ARG A 170 40.97 14.93 4.16
C ARG A 170 41.32 16.41 4.39
N LEU A 171 40.34 17.27 4.65
CA LEU A 171 40.52 18.71 4.81
C LEU A 171 40.85 19.10 6.26
N THR A 172 40.42 18.33 7.25
CA THR A 172 40.83 18.54 8.66
C THR A 172 42.32 18.25 8.90
N ALA A 173 43.00 17.59 7.95
CA ALA A 173 44.45 17.42 7.95
C ALA A 173 45.23 18.66 7.47
N GLY A 174 44.57 19.69 6.93
CA GLY A 174 45.19 20.93 6.45
C GLY A 174 44.21 22.10 6.49
N ASN A 175 44.20 22.83 7.62
CA ASN A 175 43.38 24.02 7.92
C ASN A 175 42.57 24.62 6.74
N ALA A 176 41.26 24.36 6.70
CA ALA A 176 40.32 24.96 5.75
C ALA A 176 38.89 25.10 6.33
N ASN A 177 38.71 26.00 7.30
CA ASN A 177 37.46 26.20 8.06
C ASN A 177 36.19 26.42 7.21
N GLU A 178 36.30 27.11 6.07
CA GLU A 178 35.13 27.44 5.24
C GLU A 178 34.63 26.23 4.42
N LYS A 179 35.56 25.42 3.88
CA LYS A 179 35.23 24.16 3.20
C LYS A 179 34.70 23.12 4.19
N ILE A 180 35.25 23.08 5.41
CA ILE A 180 34.75 22.24 6.50
C ILE A 180 33.28 22.59 6.80
N SER A 181 32.97 23.87 6.92
CA SER A 181 31.60 24.35 7.19
C SER A 181 30.60 23.94 6.10
N GLN A 182 30.96 24.09 4.81
CA GLN A 182 30.11 23.66 3.69
C GLN A 182 29.86 22.14 3.67
N ILE A 183 30.88 21.34 4.02
CA ILE A 183 30.72 19.89 4.04
C ILE A 183 29.88 19.45 5.24
N VAL A 184 30.04 20.08 6.41
CA VAL A 184 29.16 19.85 7.57
C VAL A 184 27.71 20.16 7.20
N GLU A 185 27.45 21.31 6.58
CA GLU A 185 26.10 21.69 6.15
C GLU A 185 25.48 20.68 5.16
N ARG A 186 26.23 20.25 4.13
CA ARG A 186 25.77 19.25 3.15
C ARG A 186 25.53 17.88 3.79
N THR A 187 26.34 17.52 4.77
CA THR A 187 26.18 16.28 5.54
C THR A 187 24.92 16.33 6.40
N SER A 188 24.69 17.44 7.10
CA SER A 188 23.48 17.67 7.91
C SER A 188 22.22 17.63 7.05
N LYS A 189 22.20 18.29 5.88
CA LYS A 189 21.07 18.22 4.93
C LYS A 189 20.79 16.80 4.44
N SER A 190 21.84 16.04 4.12
CA SER A 190 21.70 14.64 3.68
C SER A 190 21.19 13.73 4.80
N ALA A 191 21.61 13.97 6.05
CA ALA A 191 21.13 13.24 7.23
C ALA A 191 19.66 13.56 7.54
N GLU A 192 19.26 14.82 7.38
CA GLU A 192 17.88 15.25 7.54
C GLU A 192 16.96 14.63 6.48
N ARG A 193 17.44 14.52 5.24
CA ARG A 193 16.73 13.80 4.17
C ARG A 193 16.54 12.32 4.52
N LEU A 194 17.56 11.67 5.06
CA LEU A 194 17.48 10.27 5.50
C LEU A 194 16.50 10.10 6.68
N ARG A 195 16.49 11.05 7.63
CA ARG A 195 15.52 11.11 8.73
C ARG A 195 14.08 11.18 8.21
N ASN A 196 13.82 12.01 7.21
CA ASN A 196 12.49 12.14 6.60
C ASN A 196 12.05 10.86 5.88
N ILE A 197 12.95 10.21 5.12
CA ILE A 197 12.65 8.92 4.46
C ILE A 197 12.34 7.83 5.49
N ILE A 198 13.09 7.77 6.59
CA ILE A 198 12.82 6.80 7.67
C ILE A 198 11.48 7.10 8.34
N ASN A 199 11.14 8.35 8.60
CA ASN A 199 9.85 8.73 9.19
C ASN A 199 8.68 8.39 8.25
N ASP A 200 8.82 8.69 6.96
CA ASP A 200 7.85 8.32 5.92
C ASP A 200 7.69 6.78 5.88
N TYR A 201 8.79 6.03 5.95
CA TYR A 201 8.78 4.57 6.02
C TYR A 201 8.10 4.05 7.30
N LEU A 202 8.47 4.52 8.48
CA LEU A 202 7.88 4.09 9.76
C LEU A 202 6.38 4.39 9.79
N SER A 203 5.97 5.55 9.27
CA SER A 203 4.55 5.90 9.13
C SER A 203 3.79 4.97 8.18
N THR A 204 4.47 4.38 7.18
CA THR A 204 3.89 3.43 6.23
C THR A 204 3.93 1.99 6.75
N SER A 205 4.99 1.60 7.47
CA SER A 205 5.19 0.26 8.02
C SER A 205 4.31 -0.01 9.24
N GLN A 206 4.12 0.99 10.12
CA GLN A 206 3.12 0.92 11.19
C GLN A 206 1.69 0.71 10.64
N LYS A 207 1.41 1.16 9.41
CA LYS A 207 0.14 0.95 8.71
C LYS A 207 0.01 -0.45 8.08
N ASN A 208 1.11 -1.17 7.83
CA ASN A 208 1.11 -2.50 7.18
C ASN A 208 1.19 -3.67 8.16
N GLY A 209 1.85 -3.50 9.32
CA GLY A 209 1.82 -4.47 10.42
C GLY A 209 0.49 -4.49 11.18
N ALA A 210 -0.24 -3.37 11.13
CA ALA A 210 -1.62 -3.24 11.59
C ALA A 210 -2.56 -3.18 10.37
N ARG A 211 -2.62 -4.25 9.58
CA ARG A 211 -3.90 -4.50 8.92
C ARG A 211 -4.92 -4.64 10.05
N LEU A 212 -5.86 -3.69 10.10
CA LEU A 212 -7.10 -3.71 10.88
C LEU A 212 -7.07 -3.14 12.31
N ASN A 213 -6.50 -1.96 12.55
CA ASN A 213 -7.05 -1.07 13.60
C ASN A 213 -7.16 0.35 13.03
N HIS A 214 -8.18 0.49 12.17
CA HIS A 214 -8.67 1.77 11.71
C HIS A 214 -9.19 2.53 12.93
N HIS A 215 -8.40 3.45 13.50
CA HIS A 215 -8.91 4.39 14.50
C HIS A 215 -9.69 5.49 13.79
N SER A 216 -10.73 5.07 13.04
CA SER A 216 -11.79 5.98 12.61
C SER A 216 -12.38 6.57 13.88
N GLN A 217 -12.29 7.88 13.99
CA GLN A 217 -12.83 8.60 15.12
C GLN A 217 -13.65 9.77 14.60
N VAL A 218 -14.66 10.16 15.37
CA VAL A 218 -15.43 11.37 15.11
C VAL A 218 -14.71 12.54 15.77
N PHE A 219 -14.29 13.53 14.97
CA PHE A 219 -13.56 14.69 15.47
C PHE A 219 -13.92 15.97 14.71
N ARG A 220 -13.59 17.12 15.30
CA ARG A 220 -13.78 18.43 14.68
C ARG A 220 -12.65 18.75 13.72
N LEU A 221 -12.98 18.90 12.44
CA LEU A 221 -11.99 19.21 11.41
C LEU A 221 -11.47 20.65 11.55
N ASP A 222 -12.32 21.58 11.99
CA ASP A 222 -11.91 22.97 12.19
C ASP A 222 -10.85 23.10 13.30
N GLU A 223 -11.03 22.39 14.42
CA GLU A 223 -10.03 22.33 15.50
C GLU A 223 -8.72 21.71 15.03
N LEU A 224 -8.79 20.62 14.25
CA LEU A 224 -7.60 19.99 13.69
C LEU A 224 -6.83 20.94 12.76
N ILE A 225 -7.53 21.69 11.90
CA ILE A 225 -6.88 22.65 10.99
C ILE A 225 -6.16 23.74 11.80
N TRP A 226 -6.78 24.26 12.85
CA TRP A 226 -6.14 25.24 13.75
C TRP A 226 -4.89 24.67 14.44
N GLU A 227 -4.98 23.48 15.01
CA GLU A 227 -3.85 22.79 15.65
C GLU A 227 -2.67 22.63 14.69
N ILE A 228 -2.91 22.14 13.47
CA ILE A 228 -1.84 21.92 12.50
C ILE A 228 -1.28 23.25 11.98
N ALA A 229 -2.13 24.26 11.77
CA ALA A 229 -1.67 25.59 11.37
C ALA A 229 -0.75 26.22 12.43
N ASP A 230 -1.12 26.12 13.71
CA ASP A 230 -0.30 26.62 14.82
C ASP A 230 1.04 25.86 14.94
N ASN A 231 0.98 24.53 14.88
CA ASN A 231 2.17 23.68 14.88
C ASN A 231 3.14 24.06 13.74
N VAL A 232 2.65 24.25 12.51
CA VAL A 232 3.51 24.64 11.39
C VAL A 232 3.98 26.10 11.53
N GLN A 233 3.18 27.00 12.10
CA GLN A 233 3.57 28.38 12.36
C GLN A 233 4.73 28.47 13.36
N THR A 234 4.80 27.58 14.36
CA THR A 234 5.88 27.58 15.37
C THR A 234 7.25 27.23 14.80
N ILE A 235 7.29 26.44 13.72
CA ILE A 235 8.54 26.00 13.06
C ILE A 235 8.88 26.84 11.83
N SER A 236 7.95 27.67 11.34
CA SER A 236 8.14 28.51 10.16
C SER A 236 8.18 29.99 10.53
N PHE A 237 9.35 30.60 10.39
CA PHE A 237 9.57 32.03 10.68
C PHE A 237 9.46 32.93 9.44
N THR A 238 9.32 32.35 8.25
CA THR A 238 9.33 33.09 6.98
C THR A 238 7.93 33.46 6.48
N HIS A 239 6.90 32.72 6.90
CA HIS A 239 5.53 32.88 6.45
C HIS A 239 4.56 32.96 7.62
N LYS A 240 3.52 33.78 7.45
CA LYS A 240 2.36 33.86 8.33
C LYS A 240 1.23 33.01 7.75
N ILE A 241 0.75 32.05 8.51
CA ILE A 241 -0.40 31.22 8.14
C ILE A 241 -1.67 31.95 8.56
N GLN A 242 -2.54 32.24 7.59
CA GLN A 242 -3.83 32.88 7.83
C GLN A 242 -4.94 31.84 7.71
N VAL A 243 -5.57 31.52 8.82
CA VAL A 243 -6.73 30.65 8.86
C VAL A 243 -7.98 31.50 8.68
N GLY A 244 -8.73 31.26 7.60
CA GLY A 244 -9.99 31.95 7.31
C GLY A 244 -11.13 31.50 8.21
N ALA A 245 -12.34 32.00 7.93
CA ALA A 245 -13.53 31.59 8.66
C ALA A 245 -13.79 30.08 8.48
N MET A 246 -13.88 29.36 9.59
CA MET A 246 -14.04 27.90 9.62
C MET A 246 -15.46 27.55 10.11
N PRO A 247 -16.29 26.86 9.32
CA PRO A 247 -17.54 26.30 9.84
C PRO A 247 -17.23 25.18 10.83
N CYS A 248 -18.04 25.06 11.88
CA CYS A 248 -17.95 23.94 12.82
C CYS A 248 -18.40 22.64 12.13
N VAL A 249 -17.47 21.71 11.93
CA VAL A 249 -17.68 20.53 11.09
C VAL A 249 -17.06 19.30 11.75
N TRP A 250 -17.90 18.29 11.97
CA TRP A 250 -17.50 16.96 12.41
C TRP A 250 -17.31 16.03 11.22
N ILE A 251 -16.22 15.27 11.26
CA ILE A 251 -15.97 14.18 10.31
C ILE A 251 -15.63 12.91 11.06
N GLU A 252 -15.90 11.80 10.40
CA GLU A 252 -15.45 10.49 10.82
C GLU A 252 -14.25 10.08 9.94
N GLY A 253 -13.13 9.72 10.56
CA GLY A 253 -11.96 9.26 9.82
C GLY A 253 -10.69 9.10 10.65
N ASP A 254 -9.59 8.82 9.97
CA ASP A 254 -8.25 8.78 10.53
C ASP A 254 -7.72 10.21 10.71
N ARG A 255 -7.88 10.73 11.94
CA ARG A 255 -7.38 12.04 12.34
C ARG A 255 -5.89 12.21 12.03
N GLN A 256 -5.05 11.19 12.27
CA GLN A 256 -3.61 11.28 12.04
C GLN A 256 -3.28 11.34 10.55
N GLY A 257 -3.97 10.55 9.73
CA GLY A 257 -3.87 10.63 8.28
C GLY A 257 -4.20 12.04 7.77
N ILE A 258 -5.30 12.63 8.25
CA ILE A 258 -5.70 13.98 7.84
C ILE A 258 -4.72 15.05 8.37
N SER A 259 -4.17 14.89 9.58
CA SER A 259 -3.08 15.73 10.10
C SER A 259 -1.85 15.71 9.17
N GLN A 260 -1.49 14.53 8.66
CA GLN A 260 -0.37 14.35 7.73
C GLN A 260 -0.61 15.08 6.40
N VAL A 261 -1.82 14.99 5.85
CA VAL A 261 -2.21 15.73 4.64
C VAL A 261 -2.06 17.23 4.85
N LEU A 262 -2.66 17.78 5.92
CA LEU A 262 -2.62 19.20 6.23
C LEU A 262 -1.19 19.72 6.41
N THR A 263 -0.36 18.97 7.15
CA THR A 263 1.04 19.33 7.40
C THR A 263 1.83 19.37 6.10
N ASN A 264 1.63 18.40 5.21
CA ASN A 264 2.32 18.35 3.93
C ASN A 264 1.90 19.49 2.99
N LEU A 265 0.60 19.81 2.92
CA LEU A 265 0.13 20.92 2.09
C LEU A 265 0.66 22.27 2.60
N LEU A 266 0.64 22.51 3.92
CA LEU A 266 1.15 23.73 4.53
C LEU A 266 2.66 23.90 4.37
N THR A 267 3.43 22.84 4.61
CA THR A 267 4.89 22.89 4.46
C THR A 267 5.30 23.05 3.00
N ASN A 268 4.59 22.43 2.05
CA ASN A 268 4.79 22.68 0.62
C ASN A 268 4.46 24.14 0.26
N ALA A 269 3.34 24.68 0.76
CA ALA A 269 2.96 26.07 0.50
C ALA A 269 4.10 27.04 0.88
N ILE A 270 4.66 26.90 2.10
CA ILE A 270 5.79 27.71 2.58
C ILE A 270 7.04 27.53 1.70
N LYS A 271 7.36 26.26 1.38
CA LYS A 271 8.57 25.87 0.65
C LYS A 271 8.57 26.39 -0.79
N TYR A 272 7.42 26.40 -1.45
CA TYR A 272 7.29 26.85 -2.85
C TYR A 272 6.96 28.35 -2.98
N SER A 273 6.92 29.10 -1.88
CA SER A 273 6.69 30.56 -1.87
C SER A 273 7.82 31.41 -1.25
N PRO A 274 9.11 31.19 -1.58
CA PRO A 274 10.24 31.82 -0.88
C PRO A 274 10.26 33.37 -0.88
N ASN A 275 9.57 34.02 -1.83
CA ASN A 275 9.50 35.48 -1.96
C ASN A 275 8.15 36.07 -1.48
N ARG A 276 7.38 35.27 -0.75
CA ARG A 276 6.13 35.68 -0.13
C ARG A 276 6.23 35.40 1.36
N ASN A 277 5.20 35.81 2.07
CA ASN A 277 5.18 35.73 3.53
C ASN A 277 3.81 35.28 4.06
N THR A 278 2.92 34.80 3.19
CA THR A 278 1.54 34.46 3.58
C THR A 278 1.13 33.15 2.93
N VAL A 279 0.45 32.31 3.71
CA VAL A 279 -0.22 31.08 3.27
C VAL A 279 -1.64 31.11 3.86
N ASP A 280 -2.66 30.89 3.03
CA ASP A 280 -4.05 30.94 3.49
C ASP A 280 -4.64 29.53 3.59
N VAL A 281 -5.40 29.25 4.64
CA VAL A 281 -6.13 27.99 4.82
C VAL A 281 -7.61 28.28 5.02
N ASN A 282 -8.45 27.66 4.19
CA ASN A 282 -9.90 27.83 4.23
C ASN A 282 -10.62 26.47 4.28
N LEU A 283 -11.74 26.43 5.01
CA LEU A 283 -12.65 25.30 5.06
C LEU A 283 -14.03 25.77 4.59
N THR A 284 -14.59 25.08 3.61
CA THR A 284 -15.91 25.39 3.05
C THR A 284 -16.76 24.12 2.98
N VAL A 285 -18.07 24.25 3.18
CA VAL A 285 -19.04 23.14 3.09
C VAL A 285 -19.97 23.39 1.92
N TYR A 286 -20.16 22.39 1.06
CA TYR A 286 -21.08 22.44 -0.08
C TYR A 286 -21.83 21.12 -0.19
N GLY A 287 -23.13 21.16 0.14
CA GLY A 287 -23.98 19.97 0.15
C GLY A 287 -23.51 18.94 1.17
N VAL A 288 -23.12 17.76 0.71
CA VAL A 288 -22.67 16.62 1.53
C VAL A 288 -21.14 16.51 1.63
N MET A 289 -20.42 17.43 1.00
CA MET A 289 -18.96 17.44 0.97
C MET A 289 -18.43 18.72 1.63
N LEU A 290 -17.23 18.63 2.19
CA LEU A 290 -16.41 19.76 2.60
C LEU A 290 -15.19 19.87 1.69
N LYS A 291 -14.62 21.08 1.58
CA LYS A 291 -13.36 21.36 0.88
C LYS A 291 -12.46 22.16 1.81
N VAL A 292 -11.27 21.60 2.04
CA VAL A 292 -10.15 22.31 2.63
C VAL A 292 -9.27 22.80 1.49
N ALA A 293 -8.88 24.08 1.53
CA ALA A 293 -8.01 24.69 0.54
C ALA A 293 -6.83 25.38 1.23
N VAL A 294 -5.61 25.08 0.78
CA VAL A 294 -4.37 25.71 1.19
C VAL A 294 -3.81 26.48 0.00
N ARG A 295 -3.71 27.80 0.13
CA ARG A 295 -3.22 28.70 -0.91
C ARG A 295 -1.84 29.22 -0.57
N ASP A 296 -0.92 29.08 -1.52
CA ASP A 296 0.34 29.79 -1.57
C ASP A 296 0.32 30.88 -2.65
N TYR A 297 1.26 31.82 -2.54
CA TYR A 297 1.44 32.92 -3.51
C TYR A 297 2.79 32.80 -4.24
N GLY A 298 3.33 31.59 -4.27
CA GLY A 298 4.68 31.28 -4.68
C GLY A 298 4.87 31.15 -6.19
N ILE A 299 5.79 30.28 -6.58
CA ILE A 299 6.23 30.13 -7.96
C ILE A 299 5.15 29.55 -8.89
N GLY A 300 4.12 28.90 -8.33
CA GLY A 300 3.08 28.21 -9.11
C GLY A 300 3.59 26.98 -9.85
N ILE A 301 2.71 26.34 -10.62
CA ILE A 301 2.98 25.09 -11.34
C ILE A 301 2.47 25.18 -12.77
N ALA A 302 3.26 24.68 -13.72
CA ALA A 302 2.90 24.57 -15.13
C ALA A 302 1.70 23.65 -15.35
N GLU A 303 0.78 24.02 -16.23
CA GLU A 303 -0.41 23.22 -16.54
C GLU A 303 -0.07 21.79 -17.03
N LYS A 304 1.05 21.64 -17.75
CA LYS A 304 1.59 20.36 -18.23
C LYS A 304 1.92 19.37 -17.10
N ASP A 305 2.27 19.88 -15.92
CA ASP A 305 2.75 19.09 -14.79
C ASP A 305 1.64 18.77 -13.79
N ILE A 306 0.56 19.56 -13.76
CA ILE A 306 -0.59 19.39 -12.85
C ILE A 306 -1.13 17.95 -12.86
N LYS A 307 -1.33 17.36 -14.04
CA LYS A 307 -1.88 15.99 -14.19
C LYS A 307 -0.97 14.88 -13.65
N LYS A 308 0.28 15.19 -13.34
CA LYS A 308 1.29 14.22 -12.87
C LYS A 308 1.67 14.44 -11.41
N LEU A 309 1.27 15.54 -10.77
CA LEU A 309 1.67 15.91 -9.40
C LEU A 309 1.37 14.85 -8.34
N PHE A 310 0.27 14.12 -8.49
CA PHE A 310 -0.14 13.09 -7.55
C PHE A 310 0.40 11.70 -7.93
N LYS A 311 1.19 11.58 -9.00
CA LYS A 311 1.84 10.32 -9.35
C LYS A 311 3.07 10.10 -8.47
N LYS A 312 3.30 8.83 -8.14
CA LYS A 312 4.45 8.37 -7.37
C LYS A 312 5.78 8.89 -7.97
N SER A 313 6.62 9.45 -7.11
CA SER A 313 7.97 9.94 -7.43
C SER A 313 8.04 11.06 -8.49
N PHE A 314 6.93 11.76 -8.74
CA PHE A 314 6.91 12.89 -9.68
C PHE A 314 7.34 14.20 -9.00
N LYS A 315 8.07 15.04 -9.74
CA LYS A 315 8.41 16.41 -9.37
C LYS A 315 8.21 17.31 -10.58
N ALA A 316 7.56 18.46 -10.36
CA ALA A 316 7.43 19.48 -11.38
C ALA A 316 8.78 20.18 -11.60
N ASP A 317 9.09 20.49 -12.85
CA ASP A 317 10.35 21.14 -13.24
C ASP A 317 10.19 22.66 -13.08
N ASN A 318 10.43 23.14 -11.86
CA ASN A 318 10.10 24.52 -11.47
C ASN A 318 11.34 25.44 -11.43
N GLY A 319 12.46 25.05 -12.03
CA GLY A 319 13.69 25.87 -12.12
C GLY A 319 14.39 26.22 -10.79
N ALA A 320 13.80 25.86 -9.65
CA ALA A 320 14.37 26.00 -8.33
C ALA A 320 14.71 24.61 -7.77
N ASP A 321 15.94 24.44 -7.27
CA ASP A 321 16.44 23.19 -6.67
C ASP A 321 15.83 22.97 -5.28
N ILE A 322 14.51 22.74 -5.26
CA ILE A 322 13.70 22.63 -4.06
C ILE A 322 13.65 21.14 -3.63
N GLU A 323 14.44 20.80 -2.59
CA GLU A 323 14.59 19.42 -2.08
C GLU A 323 13.26 18.77 -1.68
N GLY A 324 12.94 17.56 -2.16
CA GLY A 324 11.75 16.79 -1.76
C GLY A 324 11.80 15.35 -2.30
N THR A 325 10.99 14.43 -1.78
CA THR A 325 10.98 13.01 -2.23
C THR A 325 10.05 12.75 -3.42
N GLY A 326 9.07 13.64 -3.68
CA GLY A 326 8.03 13.38 -4.69
C GLY A 326 7.01 12.34 -4.25
N MET A 327 7.09 11.85 -3.01
CA MET A 327 6.11 10.92 -2.42
C MET A 327 5.04 11.62 -1.60
N GLY A 328 5.28 12.84 -1.11
CA GLY A 328 4.35 13.54 -0.22
C GLY A 328 2.95 13.69 -0.80
N LEU A 329 2.81 14.27 -2.01
CA LEU A 329 1.49 14.48 -2.62
C LEU A 329 0.79 13.17 -2.99
N TYR A 330 1.55 12.14 -3.38
CA TYR A 330 1.02 10.79 -3.60
C TYR A 330 0.43 10.18 -2.32
N ILE A 331 1.12 10.33 -1.18
CA ILE A 331 0.61 9.88 0.13
C ILE A 331 -0.65 10.65 0.51
N CYS A 332 -0.69 11.96 0.23
CA CYS A 332 -1.91 12.75 0.46
C CYS A 332 -3.09 12.23 -0.36
N ASP A 333 -2.86 11.92 -1.64
CA ASP A 333 -3.88 11.37 -2.53
C ASP A 333 -4.44 10.04 -2.01
N GLU A 334 -3.56 9.12 -1.60
CA GLU A 334 -3.93 7.83 -0.98
C GLU A 334 -4.76 8.01 0.30
N ILE A 335 -4.34 8.92 1.19
CA ILE A 335 -5.06 9.18 2.45
C ILE A 335 -6.45 9.73 2.14
N ILE A 336 -6.56 10.72 1.25
CA ILE A 336 -7.84 11.36 0.93
C ILE A 336 -8.78 10.40 0.20
N HIS A 337 -8.28 9.59 -0.73
CA HIS A 337 -9.08 8.56 -1.41
C HIS A 337 -9.65 7.54 -0.42
N ARG A 338 -8.87 7.12 0.59
CA ARG A 338 -9.36 6.20 1.64
C ARG A 338 -10.48 6.80 2.50
N HIS A 339 -10.58 8.12 2.56
CA HIS A 339 -11.67 8.83 3.22
C HIS A 339 -12.83 9.17 2.26
N ASN A 340 -12.92 8.50 1.11
CA ASN A 340 -13.92 8.77 0.06
C ASN A 340 -13.88 10.23 -0.43
N GLY A 341 -12.70 10.83 -0.38
CA GLY A 341 -12.44 12.20 -0.79
C GLY A 341 -11.74 12.30 -2.14
N GLN A 342 -11.47 13.54 -2.55
CA GLN A 342 -10.65 13.85 -3.73
C GLN A 342 -9.68 15.00 -3.40
N ILE A 343 -8.43 14.90 -3.84
CA ILE A 343 -7.42 15.96 -3.76
C ILE A 343 -7.14 16.54 -5.15
N GLY A 344 -6.80 17.82 -5.21
CA GLY A 344 -6.54 18.53 -6.45
C GLY A 344 -5.72 19.80 -6.22
N VAL A 345 -5.43 20.48 -7.31
CA VAL A 345 -4.69 21.75 -7.30
C VAL A 345 -5.14 22.66 -8.43
N ASP A 346 -5.35 23.92 -8.09
CA ASP A 346 -5.52 25.02 -9.05
C ASP A 346 -4.26 25.88 -9.00
N SER A 347 -3.46 25.91 -10.06
CA SER A 347 -2.17 26.64 -10.07
C SER A 347 -1.90 27.30 -11.40
N ARG A 348 -1.17 28.43 -11.37
CA ARG A 348 -0.62 29.12 -12.53
C ARG A 348 0.79 29.58 -12.21
N GLU A 349 1.72 29.39 -13.13
CA GLU A 349 3.11 29.87 -12.98
C GLU A 349 3.14 31.37 -12.63
N GLY A 350 3.92 31.71 -11.61
CA GLY A 350 4.10 33.07 -11.10
C GLY A 350 2.97 33.64 -10.23
N LEU A 351 1.84 32.94 -10.11
CA LEU A 351 0.67 33.40 -9.33
C LEU A 351 0.41 32.57 -8.05
N GLY A 352 1.19 31.51 -7.83
CA GLY A 352 1.02 30.57 -6.71
C GLY A 352 0.09 29.40 -7.02
N SER A 353 -0.20 28.60 -6.00
CA SER A 353 -1.06 27.42 -6.12
C SER A 353 -2.12 27.36 -5.01
N ILE A 354 -3.23 26.71 -5.32
CA ILE A 354 -4.29 26.38 -4.36
C ILE A 354 -4.42 24.86 -4.37
N PHE A 355 -3.79 24.21 -3.40
CA PHE A 355 -4.01 22.79 -3.16
C PHE A 355 -5.29 22.61 -2.35
N HIS A 356 -6.11 21.63 -2.72
CA HIS A 356 -7.36 21.41 -2.02
C HIS A 356 -7.70 19.93 -1.93
N PHE A 357 -8.38 19.54 -0.87
CA PHE A 357 -8.99 18.21 -0.77
C PHE A 357 -10.42 18.30 -0.30
N THR A 358 -11.18 17.26 -0.59
CA THR A 358 -12.60 17.15 -0.28
C THR A 358 -12.87 15.91 0.53
N LEU A 359 -13.81 15.98 1.48
CA LEU A 359 -14.21 14.85 2.32
C LEU A 359 -15.74 14.82 2.48
N PRO A 360 -16.36 13.65 2.68
CA PRO A 360 -17.76 13.57 3.07
C PRO A 360 -17.94 14.13 4.49
N PHE A 361 -19.00 14.92 4.67
CA PHE A 361 -19.35 15.50 5.96
C PHE A 361 -20.33 14.60 6.72
N VAL A 362 -20.11 14.42 8.03
CA VAL A 362 -21.06 13.74 8.92
C VAL A 362 -21.89 14.78 9.66
N LYS A 363 -23.18 14.87 9.34
CA LYS A 363 -24.12 15.73 10.07
C LYS A 363 -24.46 15.04 11.39
N LEU A 364 -23.86 15.46 12.50
CA LEU A 364 -24.32 15.04 13.82
C LEU A 364 -25.76 15.53 14.01
N GLN A 365 -26.71 14.60 14.07
CA GLN A 365 -28.07 14.93 14.50
C GLN A 365 -27.98 15.27 15.99
N HIS A 366 -28.11 16.55 16.34
CA HIS A 366 -28.40 16.93 17.71
C HIS A 366 -29.75 16.31 18.08
N SER A 367 -29.72 15.37 19.03
CA SER A 367 -30.90 14.89 19.77
C SER A 367 -31.35 15.95 20.75
#